data_AF-A0A420IZ46-F1
#
_entry.id   AF-A0A420IZ46-F1
#
_cell.length_a   1.000
_cell.length_b   1.000
_cell.length_c   1.000
_cell.angle_alpha   90.00
_cell.angle_beta   90.00
_cell.angle_gamma   90.00
#
_symmetry.space_group_name_H-M   'P 1'
#
loop_
_entity.id
_entity.type
_entity.pdbx_description
1 polymer ?
#
loop_
_entity_poly.entity_id
_entity_poly.type
_entity_poly.pdbx_seq_one_letter_code
_entity_poly.pdbx_strand_id
1 'polypeptide(L)'
;MDSSTPHQLILGPFIGKVACQTIHLNQGVCGKSARDEQSIVVDDIDSFPGHVRCDADTRSEIVIPIFGKNNEVVAVIDIDSKEKASFDDMDKFWLEKLAKILGEGCDW
;
A
#
# COMPACT_ATOMS: atom_id res chain seq x y z
N MET A 1 -10.79 0.93 5.36
CA MET A 1 -10.88 -0.40 6.01
C MET A 1 -12.32 -0.69 6.35
N ASP A 2 -12.77 -1.94 6.34
CA ASP A 2 -14.15 -2.26 6.75
C ASP A 2 -14.24 -2.42 8.27
N SER A 3 -15.09 -1.61 8.90
CA SER A 3 -15.34 -1.62 10.33
C SER A 3 -16.03 -2.90 10.81
N SER A 4 -16.64 -3.67 9.90
CA SER A 4 -17.27 -4.96 10.21
C SER A 4 -16.30 -6.14 10.22
N THR A 5 -15.11 -5.95 9.65
CA THR A 5 -14.04 -6.96 9.59
C THR A 5 -12.69 -6.33 9.97
N PRO A 6 -12.43 -6.14 11.27
CA PRO A 6 -11.22 -5.47 11.74
C PRO A 6 -9.97 -6.28 11.34
N HIS A 7 -8.88 -5.57 11.02
CA HIS A 7 -7.56 -6.11 10.65
C HIS A 7 -7.37 -6.61 9.20
N GLN A 8 -8.15 -6.09 8.26
CA GLN A 8 -7.89 -6.30 6.83
C GLN A 8 -8.03 -5.03 5.98
N LEU A 9 -7.24 -4.99 4.92
CA LEU A 9 -7.41 -4.11 3.78
C LEU A 9 -8.36 -4.79 2.78
N ILE A 10 -9.21 -4.00 2.15
CA ILE A 10 -10.13 -4.43 1.10
C ILE A 10 -9.74 -3.69 -0.17
N LEU A 11 -9.75 -4.40 -1.30
CA LEU A 11 -9.41 -3.84 -2.60
C LEU A 11 -10.32 -2.65 -2.93
N GLY A 12 -9.69 -1.48 -3.06
CA GLY A 12 -10.33 -0.26 -3.54
C GLY A 12 -10.25 -0.12 -5.06
N PRO A 13 -10.52 1.08 -5.59
CA PRO A 13 -10.30 1.38 -7.01
C PRO A 13 -8.84 1.16 -7.42
N PHE A 14 -8.61 0.49 -8.55
CA PHE A 14 -7.27 0.21 -9.06
C PHE A 14 -7.25 0.18 -10.59
N ILE A 15 -6.05 0.28 -11.18
CA ILE A 15 -5.80 0.13 -12.62
C ILE A 15 -4.69 -0.93 -12.78
N GLY A 16 -4.97 -2.02 -13.49
CA GLY A 16 -3.99 -3.08 -13.69
C GLY A 16 -4.64 -4.45 -13.89
N LYS A 17 -3.87 -5.51 -13.62
CA LYS A 17 -4.37 -6.88 -13.61
C LYS A 17 -5.21 -7.16 -12.36
N VAL A 18 -5.89 -8.31 -12.34
CA VAL A 18 -6.64 -8.78 -11.17
C VAL A 18 -5.75 -8.77 -9.92
N ALA A 19 -6.22 -8.11 -8.87
CA ALA A 19 -5.54 -7.99 -7.59
C ALA A 19 -6.23 -8.82 -6.49
N CYS A 20 -5.56 -9.00 -5.35
CA CYS A 20 -6.15 -9.67 -4.19
C CYS A 20 -7.34 -8.86 -3.65
N GLN A 21 -8.46 -9.52 -3.36
CA GLN A 21 -9.66 -8.85 -2.86
C GLN A 21 -9.51 -8.35 -1.42
N THR A 22 -8.77 -9.08 -0.59
CA THR A 22 -8.49 -8.73 0.81
C THR A 22 -7.04 -9.04 1.16
N ILE A 23 -6.47 -8.25 2.07
CA ILE A 23 -5.10 -8.43 2.60
C ILE A 23 -5.14 -8.25 4.12
N HIS A 24 -4.63 -9.23 4.87
CA HIS A 24 -4.49 -9.07 6.33
C HIS A 24 -3.34 -8.12 6.67
N LEU A 25 -3.48 -7.35 7.76
CA LEU A 25 -2.42 -6.42 8.21
C LEU A 25 -1.08 -7.10 8.58
N ASN A 26 -1.07 -8.43 8.72
CA ASN A 26 0.14 -9.20 8.98
C ASN A 26 0.78 -9.81 7.72
N GLN A 27 0.28 -9.46 6.53
CA GLN A 27 0.70 -10.05 5.27
C GLN A 27 1.16 -8.99 4.26
N GLY A 28 2.25 -9.29 3.56
CA GLY A 28 2.75 -8.49 2.45
C GLY A 28 3.20 -7.07 2.82
N VAL A 29 3.58 -6.32 1.80
CA VAL A 29 4.06 -4.93 1.94
C VAL A 29 2.90 -4.01 2.33
N CYS A 30 1.75 -4.14 1.67
CA CYS A 30 0.51 -3.45 2.01
C CYS A 30 0.12 -3.57 3.49
N GLY A 31 0.04 -4.81 4.02
CA GLY A 31 -0.29 -5.04 5.42
C GLY A 31 0.75 -4.47 6.37
N LYS A 32 2.05 -4.64 6.07
CA LYS A 32 3.15 -4.08 6.86
C LYS A 32 3.08 -2.55 6.91
N SER A 33 2.87 -1.88 5.78
CA SER A 33 2.78 -0.43 5.70
C SER A 33 1.62 0.11 6.54
N ALA A 34 0.44 -0.52 6.42
CA ALA A 34 -0.73 -0.13 7.19
C ALA A 34 -0.56 -0.37 8.69
N ARG A 35 0.06 -1.49 9.10
CA ARG A 35 0.27 -1.83 10.52
C ARG A 35 1.36 -0.97 11.17
N ASP A 36 2.47 -0.76 10.47
CA ASP A 36 3.62 -0.04 11.00
C ASP A 36 3.47 1.49 10.81
N GLU A 37 2.37 1.93 10.17
CA GLU A 37 2.04 3.34 9.90
C GLU A 37 3.15 4.07 9.13
N GLN A 38 3.77 3.37 8.19
CA GLN A 38 4.96 3.84 7.49
C GLN A 38 4.89 3.54 5.99
N SER A 39 5.39 4.51 5.21
CA SER A 39 5.69 4.32 3.79
C SER A 39 6.81 3.31 3.60
N ILE A 40 6.61 2.34 2.71
CA ILE A 40 7.57 1.27 2.42
C ILE A 40 7.92 1.31 0.94
N VAL A 41 9.22 1.34 0.65
CA VAL A 41 9.77 1.20 -0.70
C VAL A 41 10.52 -0.12 -0.75
N VAL A 42 10.19 -0.97 -1.73
CA VAL A 42 10.82 -2.28 -1.90
C VAL A 42 11.48 -2.36 -3.27
N ASP A 43 12.80 -2.29 -3.30
CA ASP A 43 13.58 -2.36 -4.55
C ASP A 43 13.55 -3.74 -5.21
N ASP A 44 13.45 -4.80 -4.42
CA ASP A 44 13.37 -6.17 -4.90
C ASP A 44 12.39 -6.98 -4.04
N ILE A 45 11.21 -7.21 -4.59
CA ILE A 45 10.14 -7.89 -3.88
C ILE A 45 10.50 -9.34 -3.50
N ASP A 46 11.37 -9.98 -4.27
CA ASP A 46 11.87 -11.34 -4.00
C ASP A 46 12.70 -11.39 -2.72
N SER A 47 13.28 -10.26 -2.31
CA SER A 47 14.08 -10.12 -1.09
C SER A 47 13.25 -9.77 0.15
N PHE A 48 11.97 -9.43 -0.02
CA PHE A 48 11.12 -8.99 1.07
C PHE A 48 10.56 -10.18 1.88
N PRO A 49 10.83 -10.28 3.19
CA PRO A 49 10.42 -11.42 4.00
C PRO A 49 8.89 -11.44 4.22
N GLY A 50 8.27 -12.62 4.08
CA GLY A 50 6.82 -12.78 4.30
C GLY A 50 5.95 -12.31 3.12
N HIS A 51 6.53 -12.22 1.93
CA HIS A 51 5.88 -11.73 0.74
C HIS A 51 4.75 -12.66 0.22
N VAL A 52 3.61 -12.05 -0.11
CA VAL A 52 2.47 -12.62 -0.84
C VAL A 52 2.26 -11.74 -2.06
N ARG A 53 2.44 -12.26 -3.28
CA ARG A 53 2.15 -11.53 -4.53
C ARG A 53 0.68 -11.58 -4.85
N CYS A 54 0.12 -10.44 -5.23
CA CYS A 54 -1.12 -10.39 -6.00
C CYS A 54 -0.85 -10.51 -7.51
N ASP A 55 0.21 -9.87 -8.04
CA ASP A 55 0.72 -10.08 -9.41
C ASP A 55 2.09 -10.78 -9.41
N ALA A 56 2.21 -11.84 -10.21
CA ALA A 56 3.45 -12.60 -10.37
C ALA A 56 4.57 -11.80 -11.08
N ASP A 57 4.20 -10.75 -11.83
CA ASP A 57 5.16 -9.91 -12.56
C ASP A 57 5.83 -8.84 -11.69
N THR A 58 5.32 -8.55 -10.49
CA THR A 58 5.88 -7.50 -9.61
C THR A 58 7.32 -7.84 -9.23
N ARG A 59 8.20 -6.83 -9.34
CA ARG A 59 9.62 -6.86 -8.97
C ARG A 59 10.02 -5.77 -7.99
N SER A 60 9.36 -4.62 -7.99
CA SER A 60 9.45 -3.61 -6.94
C SER A 60 8.06 -3.06 -6.62
N GLU A 61 7.87 -2.54 -5.41
CA GLU A 61 6.59 -2.06 -4.89
C GLU A 61 6.83 -0.83 -4.01
N ILE A 62 5.96 0.17 -4.11
CA ILE A 62 5.89 1.28 -3.15
C ILE A 62 4.49 1.35 -2.55
N VAL A 63 4.44 1.34 -1.22
CA VAL A 63 3.20 1.41 -0.46
C VAL A 63 3.23 2.61 0.49
N ILE A 64 2.21 3.46 0.41
CA ILE A 64 2.08 4.67 1.23
C ILE A 64 0.78 4.59 2.05
N PRO A 65 0.82 4.68 3.39
CA PRO A 65 -0.38 4.72 4.19
C PRO A 65 -1.12 6.06 4.02
N ILE A 66 -2.44 6.00 3.95
CA ILE A 66 -3.33 7.16 3.96
C ILE A 66 -3.88 7.31 5.38
N PHE A 67 -3.62 8.45 6.00
CA PHE A 67 -4.15 8.80 7.31
C PHE A 67 -5.44 9.60 7.17
N GLY A 68 -6.48 9.17 7.87
CA GLY A 68 -7.75 9.88 8.00
C GLY A 68 -7.64 11.10 8.91
N LYS A 69 -8.77 11.78 9.11
CA LYS A 69 -8.84 13.00 9.93
C LYS A 69 -8.52 12.77 11.42
N ASN A 70 -8.64 11.55 11.92
CA ASN A 70 -8.31 11.21 13.30
C ASN A 70 -6.90 10.60 13.44
N ASN A 71 -6.05 10.76 12.41
CA ASN A 71 -4.69 10.25 12.36
C ASN A 71 -4.60 8.72 12.44
N GLU A 72 -5.61 8.02 11.96
CA GLU A 72 -5.67 6.58 11.79
C GLU A 72 -5.42 6.19 10.33
N VAL A 73 -4.79 5.03 10.09
CA VAL A 73 -4.64 4.51 8.72
C VAL A 73 -5.99 4.02 8.20
N VAL A 74 -6.52 4.68 7.17
CA VAL A 74 -7.83 4.37 6.57
C VAL A 74 -7.70 3.53 5.29
N ALA A 75 -6.58 3.69 4.58
CA ALA A 75 -6.27 3.02 3.32
C ALA A 75 -4.74 3.04 3.06
N VAL A 76 -4.32 2.42 1.96
CA VAL A 76 -2.97 2.52 1.43
C VAL A 76 -3.02 2.86 -0.06
N ILE A 77 -2.02 3.60 -0.55
CA ILE A 77 -1.68 3.67 -1.97
C ILE A 77 -0.68 2.54 -2.22
N ASP A 78 -0.93 1.73 -3.23
CA ASP A 78 -0.09 0.60 -3.62
C ASP A 78 0.25 0.71 -5.11
N ILE A 79 1.54 0.65 -5.45
CA ILE A 79 2.03 0.74 -6.82
C ILE A 79 3.10 -0.32 -7.04
N ASP A 80 2.82 -1.21 -7.97
CA ASP A 80 3.72 -2.26 -8.45
C ASP A 80 4.52 -1.82 -9.69
N SER A 81 5.73 -2.36 -9.83
CA SER A 81 6.52 -2.29 -11.06
C SER A 81 7.08 -3.65 -11.46
N LYS A 82 7.21 -3.86 -12.78
CA LYS A 82 7.87 -5.05 -13.38
C LYS A 82 9.39 -4.97 -13.36
N GLU A 83 9.94 -3.80 -13.08
CA GLU A 83 11.38 -3.59 -12.95
C GLU A 83 11.76 -3.51 -11.46
N LYS A 84 13.01 -3.84 -11.12
CA LYS A 84 13.55 -3.64 -9.76
C LYS A 84 13.89 -2.17 -9.53
N ALA A 85 13.89 -1.74 -8.28
CA ALA A 85 14.27 -0.38 -7.84
C ALA A 85 13.61 0.74 -8.68
N SER A 86 12.31 0.59 -8.98
CA SER A 86 11.59 1.54 -9.83
C SER A 86 11.16 2.82 -9.12
N PHE A 87 11.22 2.82 -7.79
CA PHE A 87 10.73 3.91 -6.96
C PHE A 87 11.87 4.47 -6.12
N ASP A 88 11.89 5.78 -5.95
CA ASP A 88 12.88 6.48 -5.15
C ASP A 88 12.25 7.43 -4.11
N ASP A 89 13.10 8.23 -3.47
CA ASP A 89 12.67 9.21 -2.47
C ASP A 89 11.78 10.32 -3.06
N MET A 90 11.91 10.63 -4.35
CA MET A 90 11.06 11.61 -5.02
C MET A 90 9.65 11.05 -5.22
N ASP A 91 9.53 9.80 -5.66
CA ASP A 91 8.22 9.13 -5.78
C ASP A 91 7.53 9.06 -4.42
N LYS A 92 8.26 8.58 -3.40
CA LYS A 92 7.77 8.53 -2.02
C LYS A 92 7.29 9.89 -1.54
N PHE A 93 8.09 10.94 -1.73
CA PHE A 93 7.73 12.29 -1.29
C PHE A 93 6.42 12.77 -1.91
N TRP A 94 6.24 12.61 -3.23
CA TRP A 94 5.03 13.08 -3.90
C TRP A 94 3.81 12.22 -3.61
N LEU A 95 3.98 10.90 -3.46
CA LEU A 95 2.90 10.01 -3.07
C LEU A 95 2.46 10.25 -1.62
N GLU A 96 3.35 10.60 -0.70
CA GLU A 96 2.99 11.03 0.65
C GLU A 96 2.19 12.34 0.65
N LYS A 97 2.51 13.28 -0.25
CA LYS A 97 1.68 14.49 -0.45
C LYS A 97 0.30 14.13 -0.99
N LEU A 98 0.22 13.21 -1.94
CA LEU A 98 -1.05 12.73 -2.47
C LEU A 98 -1.89 12.02 -1.39
N ALA A 99 -1.26 11.14 -0.61
CA ALA A 99 -1.90 10.44 0.50
C ALA A 99 -2.50 11.41 1.50
N LYS A 100 -1.79 12.51 1.82
CA LYS A 100 -2.32 13.57 2.67
C LYS A 100 -3.57 14.24 2.08
N ILE A 101 -3.54 14.57 0.78
CA ILE A 101 -4.70 15.18 0.09
C ILE A 101 -5.91 14.24 0.13
N LEU A 102 -5.71 12.94 -0.10
CA LEU A 102 -6.78 11.93 -0.05
C LEU A 102 -7.32 11.75 1.37
N GLY A 103 -6.45 11.74 2.38
CA GLY A 103 -6.83 11.65 3.79
C GLY A 103 -7.72 12.81 4.26
N GLU A 104 -7.38 14.02 3.83
CA GLU A 104 -8.14 15.24 4.17
C GLU A 104 -9.40 15.42 3.31
N GLY A 105 -9.33 15.01 2.04
CA GLY A 105 -10.32 15.30 1.01
C GLY A 105 -11.45 14.27 0.83
N CYS A 106 -11.32 13.07 1.38
CA CYS A 106 -12.34 12.02 1.30
C CYS A 106 -13.07 11.82 2.64
N ASP A 107 -14.27 11.22 2.55
CA ASP A 107 -15.03 10.75 3.70
C ASP A 107 -14.77 9.24 3.84
N TRP A 108 -13.99 8.86 4.86
CA TRP A 108 -13.40 7.53 5.05
C TRP A 108 -14.13 6.72 6.11
#